data_AF-A0A317JIQ4-F1
#
_entry.id   AF-A0A317JIQ4-F1
#
_cell.length_a   1.000
_cell.length_b   1.000
_cell.length_c   1.000
_cell.angle_alpha   90.00
_cell.angle_beta   90.00
_cell.angle_gamma   90.00
#
_symmetry.space_group_name_H-M   'P 1'
#
loop_
_entity.id
_entity.type
_entity.pdbx_description
1 polymer ?
#
loop_
_entity_poly.entity_id
_entity_poly.type
_entity_poly.pdbx_seq_one_letter_code
_entity_poly.pdbx_strand_id
1 'polypeptide(L)'
;FFCLPINSPSDLDCFVSTERGEGQIVFVYTMDNGNHRMSSSQNTVQFIKEGNGTKLIFTEQGVYFDGIEAAKGREIGTRDVLDSLGSELDRKD
;
A
#
# COMPACT_ATOMS: atom_id res chain seq x y z
N PHE A 1 12.22 -4.61 0.33
CA PHE A 1 12.29 -3.76 -0.86
C PHE A 1 12.56 -4.62 -2.09
N PHE A 2 11.51 -5.29 -2.58
CA PHE A 2 11.42 -5.99 -3.88
C PHE A 2 9.99 -6.54 -3.89
N CYS A 3 9.16 -6.20 -4.89
CA CYS A 3 7.80 -6.72 -4.97
C CYS A 3 7.65 -7.50 -6.27
N LEU A 4 7.65 -8.83 -6.18
CA LEU A 4 6.97 -9.77 -7.07
C LEU A 4 6.60 -11.01 -6.22
N PRO A 5 5.43 -11.65 -6.46
CA PRO A 5 5.45 -12.72 -7.43
C PRO A 5 4.33 -12.58 -8.48
N ILE A 6 4.76 -12.69 -9.73
CA ILE A 6 3.90 -12.96 -10.88
C ILE A 6 3.18 -14.28 -10.60
N ASN A 7 1.89 -14.34 -10.93
CA ASN A 7 0.97 -15.48 -10.97
C ASN A 7 -0.22 -15.45 -9.98
N SER A 8 -0.62 -14.26 -9.45
CA SER A 8 -1.88 -13.93 -8.70
C SER A 8 -1.68 -13.43 -7.26
N PRO A 9 -2.14 -12.19 -6.90
CA PRO A 9 -3.47 -12.04 -6.27
C PRO A 9 -4.23 -10.69 -6.54
N SER A 10 -4.63 -10.27 -7.72
CA SER A 10 -4.21 -10.57 -9.07
C SER A 10 -3.27 -9.43 -9.51
N ASP A 11 -2.07 -9.88 -9.88
CA ASP A 11 -0.86 -9.21 -10.38
C ASP A 11 -0.66 -7.72 -10.03
N LEU A 12 0.07 -7.51 -8.94
CA LEU A 12 0.57 -6.23 -8.43
C LEU A 12 2.02 -6.01 -8.89
N ASP A 13 2.24 -5.01 -9.74
CA ASP A 13 3.59 -4.56 -10.12
C ASP A 13 3.95 -3.32 -9.32
N CYS A 14 4.92 -3.42 -8.41
CA CYS A 14 5.38 -2.27 -7.60
C CYS A 14 6.77 -1.80 -8.05
N PHE A 15 6.90 -0.51 -8.33
CA PHE A 15 8.18 0.16 -8.50
C PHE A 15 8.40 1.10 -7.32
N VAL A 16 9.49 0.92 -6.58
CA VAL A 16 9.77 1.84 -5.48
C VAL A 16 10.51 3.05 -6.02
N SER A 17 9.93 4.23 -5.80
CA SER A 17 10.41 5.49 -6.38
C SER A 17 11.54 6.08 -5.55
N THR A 18 11.48 5.99 -4.22
CA THR A 18 12.56 6.45 -3.32
C THR A 18 12.32 6.01 -1.87
N GLU A 19 13.39 5.65 -1.14
CA GLU A 19 13.46 5.88 0.31
C GLU A 19 13.95 7.32 0.47
N ARG A 20 13.15 8.20 1.08
CA ARG A 20 13.58 9.60 1.32
C ARG A 20 13.74 9.80 2.82
N GLY A 21 14.99 9.75 3.28
CA GLY A 21 15.34 9.96 4.69
C GLY A 21 14.85 8.85 5.62
N GLU A 22 15.13 9.01 6.92
CA GLU A 22 14.64 8.11 7.96
C GLU A 22 13.11 8.27 8.09
N GLY A 23 12.35 7.19 7.89
CA GLY A 23 10.91 7.14 8.19
C GLY A 23 9.94 7.45 7.04
N GLN A 24 10.36 7.45 5.77
CA GLN A 24 9.43 7.57 4.64
C GLN A 24 9.73 6.58 3.51
N ILE A 25 8.66 5.92 3.02
CA ILE A 25 8.69 5.05 1.86
C ILE A 25 7.74 5.60 0.79
N VAL A 26 8.23 5.81 -0.42
CA VAL A 26 7.40 6.23 -1.56
C VAL A 26 7.51 5.21 -2.69
N PHE A 27 6.38 4.62 -3.05
CA PHE A 27 6.31 3.59 -4.08
C PHE A 27 5.10 3.77 -4.98
N VAL A 28 5.24 3.36 -6.24
CA VAL A 28 4.12 3.26 -7.17
C VAL A 28 3.78 1.79 -7.37
N TYR A 29 2.51 1.49 -7.59
CA TYR A 29 2.09 0.16 -8.04
C TYR A 29 0.98 0.24 -9.09
N THR A 30 0.89 -0.79 -9.92
CA THR A 30 -0.31 -1.08 -10.71
C THR A 30 -0.95 -2.37 -10.23
N MET A 31 -2.26 -2.50 -10.40
CA MET A 31 -3.00 -3.69 -10.02
C MET A 31 -3.76 -4.24 -11.23
N ASP A 32 -3.56 -5.52 -11.52
CA ASP A 32 -4.04 -6.18 -12.74
C ASP A 32 -4.87 -7.43 -12.42
N ASN A 33 -6.15 -7.46 -12.77
CA ASN A 33 -6.93 -8.69 -12.69
C ASN A 33 -6.78 -9.53 -13.96
N GLY A 34 -5.72 -10.35 -14.00
CA GLY A 34 -5.32 -11.05 -15.23
C GLY A 34 -4.84 -10.03 -16.26
N ASN A 35 -5.48 -9.97 -17.43
CA ASN A 35 -5.12 -9.00 -18.48
C ASN A 35 -5.82 -7.63 -18.34
N HIS A 36 -6.51 -7.40 -17.20
CA HIS A 36 -7.29 -6.18 -16.97
C HIS A 36 -6.64 -5.27 -15.93
N ARG A 37 -6.17 -4.11 -16.36
CA ARG A 37 -5.62 -3.08 -15.47
C ARG A 37 -6.72 -2.40 -14.67
N MET A 38 -6.73 -2.63 -13.36
CA MET A 38 -7.71 -2.06 -12.44
C MET A 38 -7.30 -0.68 -11.93
N SER A 39 -6.02 -0.50 -11.58
CA SER A 39 -5.54 0.77 -11.04
C SER A 39 -4.05 1.03 -11.25
N SER A 40 -3.67 2.30 -11.10
CA SER A 40 -2.30 2.75 -10.94
C SER A 40 -2.24 3.75 -9.79
N SER A 41 -1.37 3.51 -8.81
CA SER A 41 -1.34 4.28 -7.57
C SER A 41 0.07 4.71 -7.19
N GLN A 42 0.22 5.95 -6.71
CA GLN A 42 1.40 6.43 -6.01
C GLN A 42 1.12 6.50 -4.51
N ASN A 43 2.01 5.90 -3.73
CA ASN A 43 1.80 5.67 -2.31
C ASN A 43 2.94 6.32 -1.53
N THR A 44 2.57 6.88 -0.38
CA THR A 44 3.50 7.47 0.57
C THR A 44 3.20 6.92 1.95
N VAL A 45 4.17 6.26 2.56
CA VAL A 45 4.12 5.78 3.93
C VAL A 45 5.06 6.63 4.76
N GLN A 46 4.53 7.26 5.80
CA GLN A 46 5.31 8.06 6.75
C GLN A 46 5.21 7.41 8.13
N PHE A 47 6.36 7.30 8.78
CA PHE A 47 6.50 6.81 10.15
C PHE A 47 6.95 7.98 11.02
N ILE A 48 6.09 8.38 11.95
CA ILE A 48 6.34 9.50 12.85
C ILE A 48 6.39 8.96 14.27
N LYS A 49 7.48 9.21 14.99
CA LYS A 49 7.55 8.87 16.42
C LYS A 49 6.45 9.60 17.18
N GLU A 50 5.62 8.88 17.93
CA GLU A 50 4.54 9.44 18.74
C GLU A 50 4.57 8.81 20.13
N GLY A 51 5.19 9.51 21.09
CA GLY A 51 5.42 8.98 22.43
C GLY A 51 6.29 7.72 22.42
N ASN A 52 5.74 6.62 22.95
CA ASN A 52 6.35 5.29 22.97
C ASN A 52 6.01 4.45 21.72
N GLY A 53 5.19 4.98 20.81
CA GLY A 53 4.74 4.30 19.61
C GLY A 53 5.17 5.00 18.32
N THR A 54 4.59 4.53 17.22
CA THR A 54 4.77 5.10 15.89
C THR A 54 3.40 5.39 15.27
N LYS A 55 3.21 6.63 14.82
CA LYS A 55 2.09 7.01 13.97
C LYS A 55 2.45 6.72 12.52
N LEU A 56 1.69 5.83 11.90
CA LEU A 56 1.79 5.52 10.47
C LEU A 56 0.77 6.34 9.69
N ILE A 57 1.22 7.11 8.71
CA ILE A 57 0.36 7.81 7.75
C ILE A 57 0.55 7.15 6.39
N PHE A 58 -0.50 6.51 5.88
CA PHE A 58 -0.55 5.93 4.54
C PHE A 58 -1.38 6.83 3.63
N THR A 59 -0.75 7.36 2.58
CA THR A 59 -1.43 8.18 1.57
C THR A 59 -1.35 7.48 0.22
N GLU A 60 -2.49 7.17 -0.38
CA GLU A 60 -2.61 6.65 -1.74
C GLU A 60 -3.19 7.71 -2.69
N GLN A 61 -2.49 7.96 -3.79
CA GLN A 61 -2.95 8.77 -4.91
C GLN A 61 -3.19 7.82 -6.09
N GLY A 62 -4.43 7.38 -6.26
CA GLY A 62 -4.81 6.36 -7.22
C GLY A 62 -5.60 6.90 -8.41
N VAL A 63 -5.35 6.31 -9.58
CA VAL A 63 -6.24 6.33 -10.74
C VAL A 63 -6.90 4.95 -10.82
N TYR A 64 -8.23 4.91 -10.85
CA TYR A 64 -9.01 3.67 -10.85
C TYR A 64 -9.84 3.58 -12.14
N PHE A 65 -9.68 2.49 -12.88
CA PHE A 65 -10.28 2.33 -14.21
C PHE A 65 -11.70 1.74 -14.16
N ASP A 66 -12.08 1.10 -13.05
CA ASP A 66 -13.36 0.39 -12.87
C ASP A 66 -14.46 1.24 -12.19
N GLY A 67 -14.28 2.57 -12.14
CA GLY A 67 -15.27 3.51 -11.62
C GLY A 67 -15.13 3.83 -10.13
N ILE A 68 -16.11 4.57 -9.59
CA ILE A 68 -15.98 5.27 -8.30
C ILE A 68 -15.88 4.35 -7.08
N GLU A 69 -16.47 3.16 -7.16
CA GLU A 69 -16.47 2.19 -6.05
C GLU A 69 -15.11 1.51 -5.89
N ALA A 70 -14.27 1.51 -6.93
CA ALA A 70 -12.91 0.96 -6.85
C ALA A 70 -12.04 1.72 -5.84
N ALA A 71 -12.13 3.05 -5.80
CA ALA A 71 -11.40 3.87 -4.84
C ALA A 71 -11.78 3.54 -3.38
N LYS A 72 -13.08 3.42 -3.10
CA LYS A 72 -13.60 3.05 -1.78
C LYS A 72 -13.16 1.64 -1.38
N GLY A 73 -13.25 0.69 -2.30
CA GLY A 73 -12.80 -0.69 -2.06
C GLY A 73 -11.32 -0.76 -1.74
N ARG A 74 -10.49 0.06 -2.40
CA ARG A 74 -9.05 0.16 -2.13
C ARG A 74 -8.74 0.77 -0.77
N GLU A 75 -9.49 1.78 -0.35
CA GLU A 75 -9.36 2.34 1.01
C GLU A 75 -9.68 1.29 2.07
N ILE A 76 -10.79 0.56 1.92
CA ILE A 76 -11.22 -0.49 2.85
C ILE A 76 -10.16 -1.60 2.91
N GLY A 77 -9.76 -2.16 1.77
CA GLY A 77 -8.76 -3.23 1.75
C GLY A 77 -7.40 -2.80 2.29
N THR A 78 -7.00 -1.54 2.09
CA THR A 78 -5.75 -1.01 2.67
C THR A 78 -5.86 -0.89 4.19
N ARG A 79 -7.01 -0.46 4.72
CA ARG A 79 -7.26 -0.43 6.16
C ARG A 79 -7.15 -1.84 6.77
N ASP A 80 -7.78 -2.84 6.15
CA ASP A 80 -7.73 -4.22 6.65
C ASP A 80 -6.29 -4.77 6.71
N VAL A 81 -5.46 -4.43 5.72
CA VAL A 81 -4.03 -4.79 5.71
C VAL A 81 -3.26 -4.08 6.82
N LEU A 82 -3.54 -2.79 7.08
CA LEU A 82 -2.89 -2.03 8.15
C LEU A 82 -3.33 -2.48 9.55
N ASP A 83 -4.59 -2.86 9.72
CA ASP A 83 -5.11 -3.45 10.96
C ASP A 83 -4.47 -4.82 11.24
N SER A 84 -4.30 -5.63 10.19
CA SER A 84 -3.56 -6.89 10.25
C SER A 84 -2.10 -6.66 10.62
N LEU A 85 -1.45 -5.64 10.05
CA LEU A 85 -0.08 -5.25 10.42
C LEU A 85 0.03 -4.86 11.89
N GLY A 86 -0.92 -4.07 12.42
CA GLY A 86 -0.97 -3.76 13.86
C GLY A 86 -1.03 -5.03 14.71
N SER A 87 -1.93 -5.94 14.33
CA SER A 87 -2.09 -7.23 15.00
C SER A 87 -0.84 -8.15 14.87
N GLU A 88 -0.04 -8.02 13.82
CA GLU A 88 1.24 -8.73 13.69
C GLU A 88 2.31 -8.17 14.61
N LEU A 89 2.37 -6.85 14.76
CA LEU A 89 3.36 -6.17 15.59
C LEU A 89 3.08 -6.40 17.08
N ASP A 90 1.82 -6.35 17.50
CA ASP A 90 1.42 -6.63 18.90
C ASP A 90 1.74 -8.06 19.35
N ARG A 91 1.89 -9.02 18.42
CA ARG A 91 2.29 -10.40 18.74
C ARG A 91 3.79 -10.60 18.87
N LYS A 92 4.59 -9.66 18.36
CA LYS A 92 6.05 -9.77 18.34
C LYS A 92 6.72 -9.10 19.54
N ASP A 93 5.94 -8.38 20.36
CA ASP A 93 6.31 -7.91 21.70
C ASP A 93 5.90 -8.93 22.78
#